data_AF-A0A2I1HH87-F1
#
_entry.id   AF-A0A2I1HH87-F1
#
_cell.length_a   1.000
_cell.length_b   1.000
_cell.length_c   1.000
_cell.angle_alpha   90.00
_cell.angle_beta   90.00
_cell.angle_gamma   90.00
#
_symmetry.space_group_name_H-M   'P 1'
#
loop_
_entity.id
_entity.type
_entity.pdbx_description
1 polymer ?
#
loop_
_entity_poly.entity_id
_entity_poly.type
_entity_poly.pdbx_seq_one_letter_code
_entity_poly.pdbx_strand_id
1 'polypeptide(L)'
;MCNKEIKLDKIYRVHNLDNHSKNKWCKFTAQRQLTLNFFWKSHEILKERRVIELSHTSVACAGLTEEKYHNYILLSPSQYGGGRRTDIVAYELFPEKFPKQKNYSWRVLDEDQRKLLKRTLLAFYQWKLNKDLIAIFSTKCLNFTTNRSGICDNCLVLTDNI
;
A
#
# COMPACT_ATOMS: atom_id res chain seq x y z
N MET A 1 -26.01 -12.90 0.98
CA MET A 1 -25.65 -11.90 -0.06
C MET A 1 -26.65 -11.97 -1.22
N CYS A 2 -26.97 -10.82 -1.84
CA CYS A 2 -27.91 -10.70 -2.96
C CYS A 2 -27.23 -10.74 -4.35
N ASN A 3 -25.98 -11.24 -4.44
CA ASN A 3 -25.15 -11.34 -5.65
C ASN A 3 -25.08 -10.08 -6.52
N LYS A 4 -25.36 -8.90 -5.95
CA LYS A 4 -25.24 -7.63 -6.66
C LYS A 4 -23.83 -7.10 -6.46
N GLU A 5 -23.04 -7.07 -7.53
CA GLU A 5 -21.74 -6.40 -7.52
C GLU A 5 -21.95 -4.89 -7.30
N ILE A 6 -21.30 -4.35 -6.27
CA ILE A 6 -21.22 -2.91 -6.05
C ILE A 6 -19.91 -2.45 -6.67
N LYS A 7 -19.99 -1.69 -7.78
CA LYS A 7 -18.82 -0.99 -8.32
C LYS A 7 -18.47 0.18 -7.40
N LEU A 8 -17.21 0.23 -6.97
CA LEU A 8 -16.65 1.29 -6.10
C LEU A 8 -15.99 2.40 -6.95
N ASP A 9 -16.48 2.63 -8.16
CA ASP A 9 -15.97 3.60 -9.14
C ASP A 9 -16.44 5.03 -8.88
N LYS A 10 -17.20 5.27 -7.81
CA LYS A 10 -17.58 6.60 -7.32
C LYS A 10 -17.19 6.75 -5.85
N ILE A 11 -16.93 7.98 -5.43
CA ILE A 11 -16.71 8.37 -4.02
C ILE A 11 -17.69 7.58 -3.14
N TYR A 12 -17.15 6.67 -2.34
CA TYR A 12 -17.94 5.77 -1.51
C TYR A 12 -18.79 6.58 -0.53
N ARG A 13 -20.13 6.52 -0.69
CA ARG A 13 -21.08 7.19 0.20
C ARG A 13 -21.80 6.15 1.04
N VAL A 14 -21.53 6.15 2.34
CA VAL A 14 -22.14 5.26 3.35
C VAL A 14 -23.67 5.23 3.24
N HIS A 15 -24.30 6.38 2.92
CA HIS A 15 -25.74 6.51 2.76
C HIS A 15 -26.34 5.59 1.67
N ASN A 16 -25.62 5.35 0.57
CA ASN A 16 -26.11 4.51 -0.52
C ASN A 16 -26.24 3.04 -0.08
N LEU A 17 -25.32 2.60 0.78
CA LEU A 17 -25.33 1.26 1.34
C LEU A 17 -26.45 1.10 2.39
N ASP A 18 -26.66 2.11 3.23
CA ASP A 18 -27.74 2.11 4.22
C ASP A 18 -29.11 1.97 3.53
N ASN A 19 -29.35 2.75 2.47
CA ASN A 19 -30.57 2.65 1.67
C ASN A 19 -30.72 1.28 0.99
N HIS A 20 -29.63 0.68 0.52
CA HIS A 20 -29.66 -0.67 -0.06
C HIS A 20 -30.01 -1.73 0.98
N SER A 21 -29.45 -1.64 2.20
CA SER A 21 -29.68 -2.60 3.28
C SER A 21 -31.14 -2.62 3.76
N LYS A 22 -31.85 -1.50 3.61
CA LYS A 22 -33.27 -1.35 3.93
C LYS A 22 -34.20 -1.87 2.82
N ASN A 23 -33.65 -2.26 1.66
CA ASN A 23 -34.45 -2.81 0.58
C ASN A 23 -34.92 -4.23 0.94
N LYS A 24 -36.22 -4.51 0.73
CA LYS A 24 -36.88 -5.80 1.01
C LYS A 24 -36.23 -6.98 0.28
N TRP A 25 -35.51 -6.71 -0.82
CA TRP A 25 -34.82 -7.70 -1.64
C TRP A 25 -33.37 -7.96 -1.16
N CYS A 26 -32.89 -7.19 -0.19
CA CYS A 26 -31.58 -7.34 0.40
C CYS A 26 -31.62 -8.36 1.55
N LYS A 27 -31.05 -9.54 1.35
CA LYS A 27 -30.97 -10.61 2.37
C LYS A 27 -29.91 -10.35 3.46
N PHE A 28 -29.45 -9.11 3.62
CA PHE A 28 -28.32 -8.76 4.49
C PHE A 28 -28.62 -8.97 5.98
N THR A 29 -29.84 -8.67 6.42
CA THR A 29 -30.28 -8.85 7.82
C THR A 29 -30.56 -10.31 8.20
N ALA A 30 -30.88 -11.17 7.22
CA ALA A 30 -31.29 -12.56 7.48
C ALA A 30 -30.12 -13.51 7.82
N GLN A 31 -28.89 -13.16 7.46
CA GLN A 31 -27.76 -14.10 7.48
C GLN A 31 -26.73 -13.82 8.59
N ARG A 32 -27.04 -12.95 9.57
CA ARG A 32 -26.08 -12.52 10.63
C ARG A 32 -24.69 -12.15 10.09
N GLN A 33 -24.61 -11.73 8.83
CA GLN A 33 -23.34 -11.33 8.23
C GLN A 33 -22.91 -10.00 8.87
N LEU A 34 -21.67 -9.97 9.33
CA LEU A 34 -21.07 -8.78 9.94
C LEU A 34 -21.23 -7.61 8.97
N THR A 35 -21.80 -6.51 9.47
CA THR A 35 -22.13 -5.40 8.59
C THR A 35 -20.86 -4.77 8.01
N LEU A 36 -20.95 -4.10 6.85
CA LEU A 36 -19.84 -3.25 6.40
C LEU A 36 -19.47 -2.23 7.48
N ASN A 37 -20.43 -1.71 8.24
CA ASN A 37 -20.15 -0.90 9.44
C ASN A 37 -19.34 -1.64 10.51
N PHE A 38 -19.52 -2.96 10.69
CA PHE A 38 -18.65 -3.75 11.55
C PHE A 38 -17.23 -3.87 10.96
N PHE A 39 -17.10 -4.06 9.64
CA PHE A 39 -15.79 -4.05 8.96
C PHE A 39 -15.10 -2.69 9.07
N TRP A 40 -15.81 -1.59 8.84
CA TRP A 40 -15.29 -0.22 8.94
C TRP A 40 -15.02 0.16 10.39
N LYS A 41 -15.92 -0.15 11.34
CA LYS A 41 -15.64 0.01 12.78
C LYS A 41 -14.45 -0.81 13.19
N SER A 42 -14.29 -2.05 12.72
CA SER A 42 -13.10 -2.84 13.00
C SER A 42 -11.85 -2.20 12.39
N HIS A 43 -11.95 -1.61 11.19
CA HIS A 43 -10.82 -0.93 10.56
C HIS A 43 -10.46 0.39 11.25
N GLU A 44 -11.45 1.15 11.73
CA GLU A 44 -11.26 2.35 12.53
C GLU A 44 -10.78 1.99 13.94
N ILE A 45 -11.28 0.92 14.57
CA ILE A 45 -10.75 0.37 15.84
C ILE A 45 -9.34 -0.18 15.65
N LEU A 46 -8.98 -0.73 14.48
CA LEU A 46 -7.61 -1.19 14.17
C LEU A 46 -6.68 -0.04 13.81
N LYS A 47 -7.19 1.07 13.29
CA LYS A 47 -6.47 2.35 13.18
C LYS A 47 -6.28 2.95 14.56
N GLU A 48 -7.33 3.05 15.36
CA GLU A 48 -7.31 3.56 16.73
C GLU A 48 -6.42 2.70 17.62
N ARG A 49 -6.47 1.36 17.56
CA ARG A 49 -5.52 0.50 18.30
C ARG A 49 -4.07 0.72 17.85
N ARG A 50 -3.82 0.89 16.55
CA ARG A 50 -2.49 1.29 16.06
C ARG A 50 -2.07 2.67 16.57
N VAL A 51 -3.00 3.61 16.66
CA VAL A 51 -2.78 4.97 17.18
C VAL A 51 -2.65 4.99 18.71
N ILE A 52 -3.30 4.09 19.44
CA ILE A 52 -3.29 3.99 20.92
C ILE A 52 -2.02 3.28 21.42
N GLU A 53 -1.43 2.38 20.63
CA GLU A 53 -0.10 1.82 20.92
C GLU A 53 1.05 2.83 20.66
N LEU A 54 0.80 3.89 19.88
CA LEU A 54 1.70 5.02 19.68
C LEU A 54 1.39 6.08 20.76
N SER A 55 2.37 6.42 21.60
CA SER A 55 2.21 7.39 22.69
C SER A 55 1.59 8.72 22.22
N HIS A 56 0.91 9.42 23.12
CA HIS A 56 0.38 10.80 22.95
C HIS A 56 1.42 11.86 22.52
N THR A 57 2.67 11.46 22.29
CA THR A 57 3.80 12.27 21.85
C THR A 57 4.22 12.01 20.41
N SER A 58 3.52 11.13 19.68
CA SER A 58 3.84 10.84 18.27
C SER A 58 3.19 11.86 17.32
N VAL A 59 3.95 12.30 16.32
CA VAL A 59 3.52 13.19 15.24
C VAL A 59 3.55 12.45 13.90
N ALA A 60 2.83 12.95 12.89
CA ALA A 60 2.91 12.41 11.54
C ALA A 60 4.34 12.56 10.99
N CYS A 61 4.85 11.50 10.37
CA CYS A 61 6.14 11.55 9.69
C CYS A 61 5.99 12.36 8.41
N ALA A 62 6.81 13.40 8.23
CA ALA A 62 6.85 14.21 7.01
C ALA A 62 7.46 13.45 5.82
N GLY A 63 8.41 12.56 6.08
CA GLY A 63 9.24 11.96 5.02
C GLY A 63 10.29 12.95 4.51
N LEU A 64 10.98 12.61 3.42
CA LEU A 64 11.92 13.51 2.75
C LEU A 64 11.14 14.43 1.81
N THR A 65 11.19 15.73 2.07
CA THR A 65 10.40 16.75 1.37
C THR A 65 11.29 17.84 0.76
N GLU A 66 12.61 17.68 0.78
CA GLU A 66 13.54 18.67 0.27
C GLU A 66 13.30 18.96 -1.22
N GLU A 67 13.44 20.22 -1.63
CA GLU A 67 13.16 20.70 -2.99
C GLU A 67 13.92 19.91 -4.06
N LYS A 68 15.15 19.49 -3.76
CA LYS A 68 15.98 18.65 -4.66
C LYS A 68 15.28 17.36 -5.12
N TYR A 69 14.32 16.84 -4.35
CA TYR A 69 13.59 15.62 -4.67
C TYR A 69 12.29 15.86 -5.44
N HIS A 70 11.82 17.12 -5.57
CA HIS A 70 10.49 17.41 -6.12
C HIS A 70 10.35 16.95 -7.58
N ASN A 71 11.32 17.29 -8.42
CA ASN A 71 11.33 16.86 -9.82
C ASN A 71 11.36 15.34 -9.94
N TYR A 72 12.15 14.67 -9.10
CA TYR A 72 12.19 13.22 -9.04
C TYR A 72 10.82 12.62 -8.69
N ILE A 73 10.16 13.15 -7.66
CA ILE A 73 8.87 12.67 -7.17
C ILE A 73 7.77 12.85 -8.23
N LEU A 74 7.70 14.04 -8.83
CA LEU A 74 6.64 14.40 -9.77
C LEU A 74 6.80 13.64 -11.10
N LEU A 75 8.02 13.59 -11.63
CA LEU A 75 8.31 13.00 -12.94
C LEU A 75 8.48 11.49 -12.90
N SER A 76 8.75 10.89 -11.72
CA SER A 76 8.92 9.44 -11.64
C SER A 76 7.63 8.70 -12.03
N PRO A 77 7.70 7.77 -12.99
CA PRO A 77 6.57 6.89 -13.30
C PRO A 77 6.38 5.80 -12.24
N SER A 78 7.39 5.56 -11.39
CA SER A 78 7.39 4.50 -10.38
C SER A 78 7.04 5.05 -9.01
N GLN A 79 6.13 4.38 -8.29
CA GLN A 79 5.79 4.73 -6.92
C GLN A 79 6.78 4.17 -5.89
N TYR A 80 7.61 3.19 -6.27
CA TYR A 80 8.56 2.51 -5.37
C TYR A 80 9.94 2.41 -6.02
N GLY A 81 10.99 2.30 -5.20
CA GLY A 81 12.33 2.06 -5.69
C GLY A 81 13.36 1.77 -4.60
N GLY A 82 14.63 1.86 -4.96
CA GLY A 82 15.76 1.35 -4.16
C GLY A 82 15.77 -0.18 -4.00
N GLY A 83 14.97 -0.89 -4.81
CA GLY A 83 14.87 -2.35 -4.78
C GLY A 83 15.71 -3.04 -5.84
N ARG A 84 15.67 -4.37 -5.83
CA ARG A 84 16.36 -5.20 -6.82
C ARG A 84 15.66 -5.13 -8.19
N ARG A 85 16.43 -5.30 -9.26
CA ARG A 85 15.88 -5.35 -10.62
C ARG A 85 14.92 -6.55 -10.77
N THR A 86 13.80 -6.30 -11.42
CA THR A 86 12.72 -7.29 -11.63
C THR A 86 13.20 -8.56 -12.33
N ASP A 87 14.04 -8.43 -13.35
CA ASP A 87 14.57 -9.56 -14.13
C ASP A 87 15.45 -10.47 -13.27
N ILE A 88 16.36 -9.89 -12.48
CA ILE A 88 17.22 -10.63 -11.55
C ILE A 88 16.39 -11.45 -10.56
N VAL A 89 15.40 -10.82 -9.91
CA VAL A 89 14.52 -11.52 -8.96
C VAL A 89 13.69 -12.61 -9.66
N ALA A 90 13.23 -12.36 -10.89
CA ALA A 90 12.49 -13.36 -11.66
C ALA A 90 13.36 -14.57 -12.04
N TYR A 91 14.64 -14.36 -12.37
CA TYR A 91 15.58 -15.44 -12.66
C TYR A 91 15.87 -16.30 -11.43
N GLU A 92 15.95 -15.70 -10.24
CA GLU A 92 16.17 -16.43 -8.99
C GLU A 92 14.93 -17.21 -8.54
N LEU A 93 13.74 -16.63 -8.68
CA LEU A 93 12.49 -17.29 -8.29
C LEU A 93 12.06 -18.39 -9.27
N PHE A 94 12.34 -18.20 -10.57
CA PHE A 94 11.82 -19.07 -11.63
C PHE A 94 12.92 -19.44 -12.65
N PRO A 95 14.03 -20.09 -12.24
CA PRO A 95 15.14 -20.39 -13.13
C PRO A 95 14.72 -21.24 -14.34
N GLU A 96 13.80 -22.18 -14.14
CA GLU A 96 13.24 -23.04 -15.20
C GLU A 96 12.50 -22.25 -16.29
N LYS A 97 11.94 -21.09 -15.97
CA LYS A 97 11.24 -20.22 -16.93
C LYS A 97 12.19 -19.33 -17.72
N PHE A 98 13.40 -19.11 -17.21
CA PHE A 98 14.40 -18.25 -17.81
C PHE A 98 15.77 -18.92 -17.88
N PRO A 99 15.93 -19.94 -18.76
CA PRO A 99 17.21 -20.61 -18.94
C PRO A 99 18.32 -19.61 -19.27
N LYS A 100 19.49 -19.79 -18.64
CA LYS A 100 20.66 -18.90 -18.79
C LYS A 100 20.43 -17.45 -18.35
N GLN A 101 19.37 -17.16 -17.58
CA GLN A 101 19.07 -15.84 -17.03
C GLN A 101 18.98 -14.75 -18.12
N LYS A 102 18.29 -15.06 -19.22
CA LYS A 102 18.11 -14.15 -20.36
C LYS A 102 16.63 -14.05 -20.74
N ASN A 103 16.32 -13.01 -21.51
CA ASN A 103 15.01 -12.80 -22.14
C ASN A 103 13.85 -12.75 -21.14
N TYR A 104 14.05 -12.03 -20.03
CA TYR A 104 12.95 -11.75 -19.10
C TYR A 104 11.73 -11.19 -19.84
N SER A 105 10.58 -11.79 -19.58
CA SER A 105 9.30 -11.34 -20.08
C SER A 105 8.22 -11.64 -19.05
N TRP A 106 7.47 -10.60 -18.68
CA TRP A 106 6.32 -10.71 -17.77
C TRP A 106 5.28 -11.74 -18.25
N ARG A 107 5.19 -11.95 -19.57
CA ARG A 107 4.21 -12.85 -20.20
C ARG A 107 4.49 -14.33 -19.95
N VAL A 108 5.73 -14.68 -19.67
CA VAL A 108 6.16 -16.08 -19.43
C VAL A 108 5.67 -16.60 -18.08
N LEU A 109 5.42 -15.70 -17.13
CA LEU A 109 4.94 -16.03 -15.79
C LEU A 109 3.42 -16.18 -15.78
N ASP A 110 2.93 -17.18 -15.04
CA ASP A 110 1.51 -17.29 -14.71
C ASP A 110 1.07 -16.27 -13.64
N GLU A 111 -0.22 -16.26 -13.31
CA GLU A 111 -0.76 -15.25 -12.39
C GLU A 111 -0.19 -15.36 -10.97
N ASP A 112 0.00 -16.57 -10.45
CA ASP A 112 0.48 -16.78 -9.09
C ASP A 112 1.98 -16.49 -8.98
N GLN A 113 2.75 -16.83 -10.01
CA GLN A 113 4.15 -16.44 -10.14
C GLN A 113 4.32 -14.93 -10.20
N ARG A 114 3.44 -14.23 -10.94
CA ARG A 114 3.43 -12.76 -10.99
C ARG A 114 3.09 -12.14 -9.65
N LYS A 115 2.15 -12.71 -8.89
CA LYS A 115 1.83 -12.28 -7.53
C LYS A 115 3.01 -12.49 -6.59
N LEU A 116 3.67 -13.64 -6.67
CA LEU A 116 4.86 -13.94 -5.87
C LEU A 116 5.99 -12.96 -6.20
N LEU A 117 6.32 -12.78 -7.48
CA LEU A 117 7.36 -11.83 -7.92
C LEU A 117 7.08 -10.41 -7.41
N LYS A 118 5.84 -9.92 -7.53
CA LYS A 118 5.45 -8.60 -7.00
C LYS A 118 5.66 -8.50 -5.49
N ARG A 119 5.23 -9.52 -4.73
CA ARG A 119 5.42 -9.55 -3.26
C ARG A 119 6.90 -9.56 -2.89
N THR A 120 7.71 -10.34 -3.59
CA THR A 120 9.15 -10.42 -3.37
C THR A 120 9.83 -9.08 -3.69
N LEU A 121 9.47 -8.42 -4.81
CA LEU A 121 10.01 -7.10 -5.14
C LEU A 121 9.61 -6.04 -4.11
N LEU A 122 8.37 -6.06 -3.63
CA LEU A 122 7.89 -5.16 -2.57
C LEU A 122 8.73 -5.29 -1.29
N ALA A 123 9.17 -6.50 -0.94
CA ALA A 123 10.04 -6.72 0.22
C ALA A 123 11.46 -6.12 0.04
N PHE A 124 11.91 -5.92 -1.21
CA PHE A 124 13.20 -5.31 -1.50
C PHE A 124 13.16 -3.80 -1.68
N TYR A 125 12.00 -3.18 -1.94
CA TYR A 125 11.93 -1.73 -2.08
C TYR A 125 12.31 -1.03 -0.79
N GLN A 126 13.13 0.00 -0.91
CA GLN A 126 13.62 0.79 0.22
C GLN A 126 12.74 2.02 0.46
N TRP A 127 12.21 2.60 -0.62
CA TRP A 127 11.39 3.80 -0.55
C TRP A 127 10.13 3.73 -1.41
N LYS A 128 9.16 4.57 -1.05
CA LYS A 128 7.90 4.82 -1.73
C LYS A 128 7.67 6.33 -1.88
N LEU A 129 7.10 6.75 -3.00
CA LEU A 129 6.74 8.14 -3.26
C LEU A 129 5.31 8.41 -2.83
N ASN A 130 5.10 9.59 -2.26
CA ASN A 130 3.79 10.20 -2.11
C ASN A 130 3.76 11.51 -2.91
N LYS A 131 3.08 11.49 -4.06
CA LYS A 131 3.02 12.66 -4.95
C LYS A 131 2.15 13.78 -4.38
N ASP A 132 1.12 13.45 -3.59
CA ASP A 132 0.23 14.45 -2.99
C ASP A 132 0.95 15.26 -1.91
N LEU A 133 1.82 14.60 -1.15
CA LEU A 133 2.64 15.24 -0.12
C LEU A 133 4.00 15.74 -0.65
N ILE A 134 4.31 15.48 -1.92
CA ILE A 134 5.64 15.68 -2.54
C ILE A 134 6.74 15.18 -1.58
N ALA A 135 6.61 13.91 -1.17
CA ALA A 135 7.45 13.32 -0.15
C ALA A 135 7.93 11.91 -0.52
N ILE A 136 9.14 11.57 -0.08
CA ILE A 136 9.69 10.21 -0.15
C ILE A 136 9.67 9.59 1.24
N PHE A 137 9.11 8.39 1.34
CA PHE A 137 9.04 7.63 2.58
C PHE A 137 9.83 6.35 2.45
N SER A 138 10.45 5.91 3.55
CA SER A 138 10.89 4.52 3.66
C SER A 138 9.69 3.58 3.57
N THR A 139 9.87 2.43 2.94
CA THR A 139 8.89 1.33 2.98
C THR A 139 8.67 0.82 4.40
N LYS A 140 9.64 1.02 5.30
CA LYS A 140 9.57 0.71 6.74
C LYS A 140 8.97 1.85 7.58
N CYS A 141 8.60 2.97 6.97
CA CYS A 141 7.98 4.08 7.69
C CYS A 141 6.56 3.69 8.15
N LEU A 142 6.29 3.87 9.45
CA LEU A 142 4.97 3.65 10.06
C LEU A 142 4.01 4.85 9.87
N ASN A 143 4.42 5.86 9.11
CA ASN A 143 3.75 7.17 8.89
C ASN A 143 3.67 8.08 10.13
N PHE A 144 4.18 7.63 11.29
CA PHE A 144 4.26 8.41 12.52
C PHE A 144 5.66 8.29 13.12
N THR A 145 6.05 9.27 13.92
CA THR A 145 7.35 9.34 14.59
C THR A 145 7.22 10.04 15.93
N THR A 146 8.02 9.63 16.92
CA THR A 146 8.21 10.38 18.17
C THR A 146 9.36 11.39 18.07
N ASN A 147 10.06 11.40 16.94
CA ASN A 147 11.14 12.35 16.69
C ASN A 147 10.58 13.77 16.55
N ARG A 148 11.15 14.70 17.31
CA ARG A 148 10.76 16.12 17.32
C ARG A 148 11.00 16.83 15.99
N SER A 149 11.91 16.31 15.15
CA SER A 149 12.11 16.83 13.79
C SER A 149 10.95 16.52 12.84
N GLY A 150 10.01 15.65 13.24
CA GLY A 150 8.89 15.24 12.41
C GLY A 150 9.23 14.22 11.32
N ILE A 151 10.47 13.73 11.26
CA ILE A 151 10.89 12.64 10.35
C ILE A 151 11.36 11.42 11.15
N CYS A 152 10.98 10.21 10.73
CA CYS A 152 11.42 8.98 11.39
C CYS A 152 12.82 8.54 10.91
N ASP A 153 13.52 7.77 11.72
CA ASP A 153 14.91 7.33 11.44
C ASP A 153 15.01 6.56 10.12
N ASN A 154 14.02 5.72 9.80
CA ASN A 154 13.98 4.99 8.54
C ASN A 154 13.92 5.91 7.32
N CYS A 155 13.22 7.05 7.41
CA CYS A 155 13.17 8.04 6.34
C CYS A 155 14.44 8.90 6.31
N LEU A 156 15.02 9.23 7.46
CA LEU A 156 16.28 9.97 7.56
C LEU A 156 17.42 9.21 6.85
N VAL A 157 17.56 7.90 7.06
CA VAL A 157 18.63 7.09 6.43
C VAL A 157 18.54 7.05 4.89
N LEU A 158 17.40 7.42 4.30
CA LEU A 158 17.27 7.47 2.85
C LEU A 158 18.03 8.64 2.21
N THR A 159 18.38 9.69 2.96
CA THR A 159 19.08 10.87 2.40
C THR A 159 20.37 10.52 1.68
N ASP A 160 21.03 9.44 2.10
CA ASP A 160 22.32 9.00 1.59
C ASP A 160 22.19 8.11 0.34
N ASN A 161 20.96 7.72 -0.04
CA ASN A 161 20.69 6.65 -1.01
C ASN A 161 19.64 7.01 -2.08
N ILE A 162 19.24 8.27 -2.20
CA ILE A 162 18.30 8.80 -3.22
C ILE A 162 19.00 9.90 -4.01
#